data_AF-A0A7Z8Y2N7-F1
#
_entry.id   AF-A0A7Z8Y2N7-F1
#
_cell.length_a   1.000
_cell.length_b   1.000
_cell.length_c   1.000
_cell.angle_alpha   90.00
_cell.angle_beta   90.00
_cell.angle_gamma   90.00
#
_symmetry.space_group_name_H-M   'P 1'
#
loop_
_entity.id
_entity.type
_entity.pdbx_description
1 polymer ?
#
loop_
_entity_poly.entity_id
_entity_poly.type
_entity_poly.pdbx_seq_one_letter_code
_entity_poly.pdbx_strand_id
1 'polypeptide(L)'
;MDPAAGEVVAMANSTTMAQSQAAESPFAPLSVNGAAVDLTHLHEFSFTFDTGKRQGVMCFVTFSTHCFSDKYDPDRHPAKVTVFDDRGVERCFDQERYDLSKGLRALLAGLPGTKVYQTPEANFAIITTRSGREYRVFFNVRKMEQKKRLRLYVESAYSPDSERAIPAPVTAYQRVKFNLLCDTILDGKPAKFHGR
;
A
#
# COMPACT_ATOMS: atom_id res chain seq x y z
N MET A 1 33.76 -30.24 55.30
CA MET A 1 34.30 -29.81 54.00
C MET A 1 33.18 -30.00 52.99
N ASP A 2 32.74 -28.87 52.45
CA ASP A 2 31.69 -28.50 51.47
C ASP A 2 31.26 -29.52 50.37
N PRO A 3 30.19 -29.23 49.56
CA PRO A 3 28.89 -28.63 49.89
C PRO A 3 27.69 -29.18 49.04
N ALA A 4 26.49 -28.69 49.38
CA ALA A 4 25.36 -28.29 48.52
C ALA A 4 24.97 -29.11 47.26
N ALA A 5 23.81 -29.77 47.32
CA ALA A 5 22.99 -30.05 46.14
C ALA A 5 21.73 -29.16 46.20
N GLY A 6 21.78 -28.05 45.46
CA GLY A 6 20.64 -27.16 45.23
C GLY A 6 19.75 -27.71 44.11
N GLU A 7 18.45 -27.77 44.39
CA GLU A 7 17.39 -28.12 43.46
C GLU A 7 17.20 -26.97 42.44
N VAL A 8 17.50 -27.25 41.17
CA VAL A 8 17.24 -26.33 40.05
C VAL A 8 15.92 -26.70 39.37
N VAL A 9 14.88 -25.91 39.66
CA VAL A 9 13.61 -25.92 38.95
C VAL A 9 13.83 -25.35 37.54
N ALA A 10 13.83 -26.21 36.53
CA ALA A 10 13.83 -25.79 35.13
C ALA A 10 12.46 -25.22 34.75
N MET A 11 12.32 -23.90 34.74
CA MET A 11 11.19 -23.23 34.09
C MET A 11 11.37 -23.33 32.57
N ALA A 12 10.57 -24.19 31.94
CA ALA A 12 10.43 -24.22 30.49
C ALA A 12 9.67 -22.96 30.05
N ASN A 13 10.41 -21.95 29.56
CA ASN A 13 9.83 -20.82 28.85
C ASN A 13 9.31 -21.30 27.49
N SER A 14 7.99 -21.46 27.40
CA SER A 14 7.27 -21.63 26.14
C SER A 14 7.38 -20.37 25.29
N THR A 15 8.38 -20.31 24.41
CA THR A 15 8.39 -19.37 23.30
C THR A 15 7.53 -19.94 22.18
N THR A 16 6.25 -19.57 22.16
CA THR A 16 5.38 -19.77 21.00
C THR A 16 5.87 -18.88 19.86
N MET A 17 6.74 -19.43 18.99
CA MET A 17 7.00 -18.86 17.67
C MET A 17 5.71 -18.97 16.87
N ALA A 18 5.03 -17.84 16.66
CA ALA A 18 3.98 -17.73 15.67
C ALA A 18 4.61 -17.99 14.29
N GLN A 19 4.36 -19.17 13.73
CA GLN A 19 4.74 -19.50 12.36
C GLN A 19 3.99 -18.56 11.41
N SER A 20 4.69 -17.58 10.84
CA SER A 20 4.19 -16.83 9.70
C SER A 20 4.22 -17.75 8.49
N GLN A 21 3.06 -18.20 8.01
CA GLN A 21 2.97 -18.69 6.64
C GLN A 21 3.37 -17.54 5.72
N ALA A 22 4.45 -17.71 4.95
CA ALA A 22 4.83 -16.77 3.91
C ALA A 22 3.70 -16.74 2.90
N ALA A 23 3.00 -15.60 2.79
CA ALA A 23 2.02 -15.40 1.75
C ALA A 23 2.73 -15.55 0.39
N GLU A 24 2.14 -16.33 -0.51
CA GLU A 24 2.63 -16.44 -1.88
C GLU A 24 2.51 -15.08 -2.57
N SER A 25 3.48 -14.73 -3.42
CA SER A 25 3.47 -13.46 -4.12
C SER A 25 2.24 -13.35 -5.01
N PRO A 26 1.45 -12.26 -4.93
CA PRO A 26 0.35 -12.05 -5.86
C PRO A 26 0.83 -11.67 -7.27
N PHE A 27 2.13 -11.50 -7.46
CA PHE A 27 2.76 -11.15 -8.73
C PHE A 27 3.59 -12.30 -9.28
N ALA A 28 3.58 -12.42 -10.61
CA ALA A 28 4.46 -13.32 -11.33
C ALA A 28 5.94 -13.03 -10.98
N PRO A 29 6.80 -14.07 -10.87
CA PRO A 29 8.23 -13.87 -10.68
C PRO A 29 8.81 -12.96 -11.76
N LEU A 30 9.64 -12.01 -11.33
CA LEU A 30 10.21 -10.99 -12.19
C LEU A 30 11.74 -11.04 -12.12
N SER A 31 12.41 -10.88 -13.26
CA SER A 31 13.87 -10.81 -13.32
C SER A 31 14.31 -9.65 -14.21
N VAL A 32 15.28 -8.88 -13.73
CA VAL A 32 15.87 -7.74 -14.44
C VAL A 32 17.37 -8.01 -14.54
N ASN A 33 17.91 -8.04 -15.77
CA ASN A 33 19.32 -8.34 -16.02
C ASN A 33 19.83 -9.64 -15.36
N GLY A 34 18.97 -10.67 -15.30
CA GLY A 34 19.30 -11.97 -14.71
C GLY A 34 19.19 -12.02 -13.17
N ALA A 35 18.84 -10.92 -12.50
CA ALA A 35 18.60 -10.88 -11.06
C ALA A 35 17.10 -10.92 -10.76
N ALA A 36 16.70 -11.76 -9.81
CA ALA A 36 15.32 -11.78 -9.32
C ALA A 36 14.96 -10.48 -8.61
N VAL A 37 13.79 -9.92 -8.93
CA VAL A 37 13.26 -8.73 -8.26
C VAL A 37 12.42 -9.17 -7.06
N ASP A 38 12.77 -8.68 -5.88
CA ASP A 38 12.01 -8.91 -4.66
C ASP A 38 10.76 -8.02 -4.61
N LEU A 39 9.58 -8.63 -4.57
CA LEU A 39 8.29 -7.93 -4.49
C LEU A 39 7.58 -8.17 -3.14
N THR A 40 8.27 -8.69 -2.12
CA THR A 40 7.69 -9.03 -0.82
C THR A 40 7.07 -7.82 -0.10
N HIS A 41 7.62 -6.62 -0.31
CA HIS A 41 7.05 -5.38 0.23
C HIS A 41 5.68 -5.03 -0.36
N LEU A 42 5.31 -5.62 -1.50
CA LEU A 42 4.00 -5.47 -2.14
C LEU A 42 3.07 -6.66 -1.91
N HIS A 43 3.42 -7.61 -1.05
CA HIS A 43 2.47 -8.63 -0.59
C HIS A 43 1.34 -7.98 0.22
N GLU A 44 0.19 -8.66 0.29
CA GLU A 44 -0.92 -8.19 1.12
C GLU A 44 -0.44 -8.00 2.56
N PHE A 45 -0.86 -6.89 3.18
CA PHE A 45 -0.67 -6.67 4.60
C PHE A 45 -1.92 -6.02 5.19
N SER A 46 -2.03 -6.03 6.51
CA SER A 46 -3.11 -5.33 7.17
C SER A 46 -2.61 -4.46 8.32
N PHE A 47 -3.38 -3.45 8.64
CA PHE A 47 -3.17 -2.61 9.82
C PHE A 47 -4.51 -2.31 10.50
N THR A 48 -4.46 -2.04 11.79
CA THR A 48 -5.63 -1.68 12.59
C THR A 48 -5.53 -0.24 13.07
N PHE A 49 -6.65 0.47 13.06
CA PHE A 49 -6.72 1.86 13.47
C PHE A 49 -8.13 2.19 13.98
N ASP A 50 -8.23 3.32 14.68
CA ASP A 50 -9.51 3.85 15.13
C ASP A 50 -10.02 4.93 14.17
N THR A 51 -11.34 4.95 13.99
CA THR A 51 -12.04 6.02 13.30
C THR A 51 -12.71 6.97 14.30
N GLY A 52 -13.43 7.98 13.81
CA GLY A 52 -14.20 8.86 14.67
C GLY A 52 -15.39 8.15 15.34
N LYS A 53 -15.88 7.05 14.76
CA LYS A 53 -17.05 6.31 15.26
C LYS A 53 -16.74 4.89 15.76
N ARG A 54 -15.58 4.33 15.44
CA ARG A 54 -15.30 2.89 15.63
C ARG A 54 -13.87 2.67 16.07
N GLN A 55 -13.71 1.84 17.09
CA GLN A 55 -12.40 1.31 17.48
C GLN A 55 -12.10 -0.01 16.76
N GLY A 56 -10.81 -0.24 16.51
CA GLY A 56 -10.31 -1.51 15.98
C GLY A 56 -10.78 -1.82 14.56
N VAL A 57 -10.81 -0.82 13.68
CA VAL A 57 -11.07 -1.03 12.25
C VAL A 57 -9.82 -1.64 11.60
N MET A 58 -10.01 -2.74 10.89
CA MET A 58 -8.94 -3.47 10.22
C MET A 58 -8.96 -3.18 8.71
N CYS A 59 -7.85 -2.75 8.15
CA CYS A 59 -7.70 -2.48 6.72
C CYS A 59 -6.73 -3.50 6.11
N PHE A 60 -7.19 -4.24 5.10
CA PHE A 60 -6.38 -5.13 4.29
C PHE A 60 -5.94 -4.39 3.02
N VAL A 61 -4.65 -4.41 2.74
CA VAL A 61 -4.05 -3.64 1.65
C VAL A 61 -3.53 -4.57 0.58
N THR A 62 -3.94 -4.33 -0.66
CA THR A 62 -3.46 -5.01 -1.87
C THR A 62 -2.95 -4.00 -2.88
N PHE A 63 -2.10 -4.43 -3.80
CA PHE A 63 -1.39 -3.55 -4.73
C PHE A 63 -1.57 -4.00 -6.17
N SER A 64 -1.74 -3.04 -7.07
CA SER A 64 -1.63 -3.25 -8.51
C SER A 64 -0.16 -3.35 -8.96
N THR A 65 0.10 -4.02 -10.08
CA THR A 65 1.42 -3.99 -10.74
C THR A 65 1.84 -2.59 -11.16
N HIS A 66 0.90 -1.64 -11.28
CA HIS A 66 1.17 -0.23 -11.55
C HIS A 66 2.03 0.46 -10.47
N CYS A 67 2.17 -0.13 -9.28
CA CYS A 67 3.04 0.37 -8.22
C CYS A 67 4.53 0.22 -8.54
N PHE A 68 4.90 -0.67 -9.46
CA PHE A 68 6.29 -0.95 -9.85
C PHE A 68 6.50 -1.05 -11.38
N SER A 69 5.47 -0.74 -12.17
CA SER A 69 5.53 -0.83 -13.62
C SER A 69 4.92 0.39 -14.31
N ASP A 70 5.34 0.60 -15.54
CA ASP A 70 4.91 1.70 -16.38
C ASP A 70 4.70 1.32 -17.85
N LYS A 71 4.18 2.23 -18.66
CA LYS A 71 4.30 2.11 -20.11
C LYS A 71 5.80 2.07 -20.47
N TYR A 72 6.19 1.16 -21.36
CA TYR A 72 7.55 1.13 -21.86
C TYR A 72 7.93 2.46 -22.50
N ASP A 73 9.11 2.93 -22.12
CA ASP A 73 9.73 4.19 -22.53
C ASP A 73 11.24 3.93 -22.60
N PRO A 74 11.86 3.95 -23.79
CA PRO A 74 13.28 3.63 -23.94
C PRO A 74 14.22 4.58 -23.19
N ASP A 75 13.78 5.81 -22.89
CA ASP A 75 14.61 6.79 -22.16
C ASP A 75 14.67 6.48 -20.66
N ARG A 76 13.64 5.79 -20.13
CA ARG A 76 13.52 5.43 -18.70
C ARG A 76 13.81 3.95 -18.43
N HIS A 77 13.60 3.10 -19.43
CA HIS A 77 13.66 1.65 -19.30
C HIS A 77 14.84 1.11 -20.12
N PRO A 78 16.00 0.85 -19.50
CA PRO A 78 17.18 0.36 -20.22
C PRO A 78 16.97 -1.02 -20.85
N ALA A 79 15.99 -1.78 -20.35
CA ALA A 79 15.53 -3.03 -20.93
C ALA A 79 14.00 -3.12 -20.84
N LYS A 80 13.37 -3.70 -21.87
CA LYS A 80 11.94 -3.99 -21.87
C LYS A 80 11.67 -5.26 -21.07
N VAL A 81 11.42 -5.11 -19.78
CA VAL A 81 11.04 -6.22 -18.89
C VAL A 81 9.53 -6.21 -18.71
N THR A 82 8.84 -7.10 -19.43
CA THR A 82 7.37 -7.13 -19.48
C THR A 82 6.73 -7.48 -18.13
N VAL A 83 5.72 -6.70 -17.77
CA VAL A 83 4.81 -6.91 -16.65
C VAL A 83 3.39 -6.79 -17.20
N PHE A 84 2.43 -7.58 -16.71
CA PHE A 84 1.02 -7.42 -17.09
C PHE A 84 0.22 -6.80 -15.95
N ASP A 85 -0.75 -5.94 -16.26
CA ASP A 85 -1.72 -5.49 -15.27
C ASP A 85 -2.86 -6.50 -15.08
N ASP A 86 -3.75 -6.22 -14.13
CA ASP A 86 -4.88 -7.08 -13.79
C ASP A 86 -5.89 -7.24 -14.96
N ARG A 87 -5.75 -6.46 -16.04
CA ARG A 87 -6.54 -6.53 -17.27
C ARG A 87 -5.80 -7.21 -18.42
N GLY A 88 -4.58 -7.69 -18.19
CA GLY A 88 -3.72 -8.29 -19.21
C GLY A 88 -3.07 -7.27 -20.14
N VAL A 89 -3.05 -5.99 -19.78
CA VAL A 89 -2.38 -4.95 -20.57
C VAL A 89 -0.88 -5.01 -20.29
N GLU A 90 -0.10 -4.97 -21.37
CA GLU A 90 1.36 -4.98 -21.29
C GLU A 90 1.91 -3.68 -20.70
N ARG A 91 2.81 -3.84 -19.74
CA ARG A 91 3.58 -2.80 -19.04
C ARG A 91 5.04 -3.24 -18.99
N CYS A 92 5.90 -2.35 -18.52
CA CYS A 92 7.33 -2.58 -18.30
C CYS A 92 7.66 -2.34 -16.83
N PHE A 93 8.51 -3.16 -16.23
CA PHE A 93 9.11 -2.86 -14.93
C PHE A 93 9.78 -1.48 -14.96
N ASP A 94 9.48 -0.63 -13.97
CA ASP A 94 10.05 0.71 -13.83
C ASP A 94 10.82 0.78 -12.51
N GLN A 95 12.14 1.00 -12.60
CA GLN A 95 13.05 0.98 -11.45
C GLN A 95 12.73 2.08 -10.43
N GLU A 96 12.37 3.27 -10.90
CA GLU A 96 12.04 4.41 -10.03
C GLU A 96 10.77 4.13 -9.21
N ARG A 97 9.71 3.65 -9.87
CA ARG A 97 8.46 3.24 -9.20
C ARG A 97 8.71 2.10 -8.23
N TYR A 98 9.48 1.09 -8.63
CA TYR A 98 9.86 -0.01 -7.74
C TYR A 98 10.56 0.49 -6.48
N ASP A 99 11.53 1.39 -6.59
CA ASP A 99 12.24 1.91 -5.42
C ASP A 99 11.35 2.78 -4.52
N LEU A 100 10.48 3.61 -5.10
CA LEU A 100 9.49 4.38 -4.35
C LEU A 100 8.46 3.47 -3.65
N SER A 101 8.08 2.35 -4.28
CA SER A 101 7.07 1.42 -3.78
C SER A 101 7.45 0.77 -2.44
N LYS A 102 8.75 0.67 -2.14
CA LYS A 102 9.27 0.13 -0.87
C LYS A 102 8.78 0.92 0.35
N GLY A 103 8.45 2.20 0.18
CA GLY A 103 7.88 3.05 1.23
C GLY A 103 6.38 2.91 1.44
N LEU A 104 5.64 2.22 0.54
CA LEU A 104 4.18 2.25 0.54
C LEU A 104 3.56 1.67 1.82
N ARG A 105 4.11 0.61 2.39
CA ARG A 105 3.54 0.01 3.62
C ARG A 105 3.53 1.01 4.78
N ALA A 106 4.67 1.64 5.04
CA ALA A 106 4.80 2.65 6.09
C ALA A 106 3.90 3.87 5.83
N LEU A 107 3.84 4.31 4.57
CA LEU A 107 2.97 5.38 4.12
C LEU A 107 1.49 5.10 4.40
N LEU A 108 1.02 3.91 3.98
CA LEU A 108 -0.39 3.51 4.08
C LEU A 108 -0.82 3.30 5.53
N ALA A 109 0.06 2.74 6.37
CA ALA A 109 -0.17 2.64 7.81
C ALA A 109 -0.30 4.01 8.51
N GLY A 110 0.30 5.06 7.95
CA GLY A 110 0.20 6.44 8.44
C GLY A 110 -1.06 7.19 8.01
N LEU A 111 -1.87 6.65 7.08
CA LEU A 111 -3.06 7.34 6.55
C LEU A 111 -4.14 7.72 7.58
N PRO A 112 -4.46 6.94 8.62
CA PRO A 112 -5.54 7.25 9.56
C PRO A 112 -5.54 8.66 10.15
N GLY A 113 -4.37 9.29 10.29
CA GLY A 113 -4.22 10.65 10.79
C GLY A 113 -4.20 11.76 9.73
N THR A 114 -4.17 11.42 8.44
CA THR A 114 -3.88 12.38 7.37
C THR A 114 -5.11 12.74 6.54
N LYS A 115 -5.02 13.87 5.83
CA LYS A 115 -5.99 14.24 4.80
C LYS A 115 -5.61 13.54 3.50
N VAL A 116 -6.61 12.96 2.85
CA VAL A 116 -6.51 12.41 1.50
C VAL A 116 -7.40 13.22 0.57
N TYR A 117 -7.11 13.14 -0.71
CA TYR A 117 -7.77 13.86 -1.78
C TYR A 117 -8.76 12.93 -2.49
N GLN A 118 -9.85 13.50 -2.99
CA GLN A 118 -10.87 12.77 -3.73
C GLN A 118 -11.07 13.41 -5.11
N THR A 119 -11.08 12.59 -6.15
CA THR A 119 -11.59 12.92 -7.48
C THR A 119 -12.83 12.06 -7.75
N PRO A 120 -13.58 12.31 -8.84
CA PRO A 120 -14.65 11.40 -9.27
C PRO A 120 -14.18 9.97 -9.53
N GLU A 121 -12.90 9.78 -9.91
CA GLU A 121 -12.37 8.49 -10.33
C GLU A 121 -11.58 7.76 -9.23
N ALA A 122 -10.93 8.48 -8.30
CA ALA A 122 -10.02 7.88 -7.33
C ALA A 122 -9.87 8.69 -6.04
N ASN A 123 -9.41 8.03 -4.98
CA ASN A 123 -8.81 8.71 -3.83
C ASN A 123 -7.30 8.72 -4.00
N PHE A 124 -6.63 9.75 -3.51
CA PHE A 124 -5.18 9.76 -3.50
C PHE A 124 -4.57 10.49 -2.31
N ALA A 125 -3.36 10.11 -1.95
CA ALA A 125 -2.53 10.81 -0.99
C ALA A 125 -1.32 11.43 -1.71
N ILE A 126 -0.88 12.60 -1.24
CA ILE A 126 0.35 13.24 -1.70
C ILE A 126 1.31 13.28 -0.54
N ILE A 127 2.52 12.81 -0.77
CA ILE A 127 3.62 12.88 0.19
C ILE A 127 4.83 13.50 -0.47
N THR A 128 5.53 14.35 0.26
CA THR A 128 6.83 14.87 -0.12
C THR A 128 7.89 13.85 0.27
N THR A 129 8.58 13.30 -0.72
CA THR A 129 9.73 12.41 -0.51
C THR A 129 10.89 13.17 0.15
N ARG A 130 11.89 12.45 0.66
CA ARG A 130 13.09 13.07 1.26
C ARG A 130 13.84 14.01 0.29
N SER A 131 13.72 13.79 -1.01
CA SER A 131 14.31 14.66 -2.04
C SER A 131 13.45 15.88 -2.39
N GLY A 132 12.33 16.10 -1.71
CA GLY A 132 11.40 17.20 -2.00
C GLY A 132 10.43 16.93 -3.16
N ARG A 133 10.56 15.78 -3.85
CA ARG A 133 9.65 15.40 -4.94
C ARG A 133 8.31 14.92 -4.39
N GLU A 134 7.22 15.28 -5.06
CA GLU A 134 5.90 14.71 -4.76
C GLU A 134 5.87 13.22 -5.14
N TYR A 135 5.26 12.42 -4.28
CA TYR A 135 4.89 11.03 -4.53
C TYR A 135 3.40 10.89 -4.28
N ARG A 136 2.67 10.50 -5.34
CA ARG A 136 1.22 10.37 -5.32
C ARG A 136 0.85 8.90 -5.26
N VAL A 137 -0.05 8.55 -4.36
CA VAL A 137 -0.55 7.19 -4.17
C VAL A 137 -2.05 7.20 -4.40
N PHE A 138 -2.50 6.56 -5.47
CA PHE A 138 -3.90 6.44 -5.85
C PHE A 138 -4.46 5.12 -5.34
N PHE A 139 -5.63 5.17 -4.70
CA PHE A 139 -6.22 4.01 -4.08
C PHE A 139 -7.74 4.09 -4.02
N ASN A 140 -8.34 2.92 -3.87
CA ASN A 140 -9.75 2.75 -3.58
C ASN A 140 -9.96 1.97 -2.29
N VAL A 141 -10.97 2.38 -1.51
CA VAL A 141 -11.33 1.74 -0.24
C VAL A 141 -12.75 1.18 -0.36
N ARG A 142 -12.94 -0.07 0.04
CA ARG A 142 -14.24 -0.74 0.03
C ARG A 142 -14.49 -1.46 1.35
N LYS A 143 -15.75 -1.53 1.75
CA LYS A 143 -16.20 -2.33 2.89
C LYS A 143 -16.13 -3.81 2.54
N MET A 144 -15.66 -4.62 3.49
CA MET A 144 -15.75 -6.08 3.41
C MET A 144 -17.02 -6.57 4.12
N GLU A 145 -17.45 -7.80 3.84
CA GLU A 145 -18.64 -8.40 4.46
C GLU A 145 -18.52 -8.48 5.98
N GLN A 146 -17.31 -8.74 6.49
CA GLN A 146 -17.04 -8.79 7.92
C GLN A 146 -17.11 -7.39 8.55
N LYS A 147 -17.65 -7.33 9.77
CA LYS A 147 -17.77 -6.08 10.53
C LYS A 147 -16.41 -5.43 10.74
N LYS A 148 -16.36 -4.10 10.59
CA LYS A 148 -15.18 -3.25 10.80
C LYS A 148 -13.96 -3.65 9.95
N ARG A 149 -14.17 -4.29 8.80
CA ARG A 149 -13.10 -4.63 7.85
C ARG A 149 -13.24 -3.85 6.55
N LEU A 150 -12.10 -3.33 6.09
CA LEU A 150 -11.96 -2.59 4.86
C LEU A 150 -10.91 -3.27 3.98
N ARG A 151 -11.09 -3.17 2.66
CA ARG A 151 -10.05 -3.44 1.67
C ARG A 151 -9.62 -2.14 1.04
N LEU A 152 -8.32 -1.85 1.09
CA LEU A 152 -7.68 -0.77 0.35
C LEU A 152 -6.88 -1.40 -0.80
N TYR A 153 -7.19 -0.99 -2.02
CA TYR A 153 -6.46 -1.39 -3.21
C TYR A 153 -5.68 -0.20 -3.74
N VAL A 154 -4.35 -0.32 -3.80
CA VAL A 154 -3.47 0.71 -4.36
C VAL A 154 -3.40 0.52 -5.86
N GLU A 155 -4.04 1.42 -6.60
CA GLU A 155 -4.19 1.33 -8.06
C GLU A 155 -2.94 1.79 -8.79
N SER A 156 -2.23 2.77 -8.24
CA SER A 156 -0.94 3.21 -8.75
C SER A 156 -0.23 4.09 -7.74
N ALA A 157 1.09 4.17 -7.84
CA ALA A 157 1.87 5.11 -7.06
C ALA A 157 3.10 5.58 -7.86
N TYR A 158 3.25 6.89 -8.02
CA TYR A 158 4.33 7.46 -8.82
C TYR A 158 4.59 8.92 -8.45
N SER A 159 5.81 9.37 -8.73
CA SER A 159 6.12 10.80 -8.75
C SER A 159 5.62 11.39 -10.06
N PRO A 160 4.79 12.45 -10.05
CA PRO A 160 4.30 13.07 -11.28
C PRO A 160 5.48 13.64 -12.05
N ASP A 161 5.56 13.31 -13.33
CA ASP A 161 6.28 14.08 -14.33
C ASP A 161 5.37 15.18 -14.89
N SER A 162 5.88 16.00 -15.81
CA SER A 162 5.11 17.08 -16.45
C SER A 162 3.90 16.58 -17.25
N GLU A 163 3.91 15.33 -17.73
CA GLU A 163 2.85 14.76 -18.57
C GLU A 163 1.73 14.08 -17.77
N ARG A 164 2.05 13.55 -16.58
CA ARG A 164 1.09 12.90 -15.65
C ARG A 164 0.72 13.79 -14.48
N ALA A 165 1.03 15.07 -14.58
CA ALA A 165 0.47 16.09 -13.72
C ALA A 165 -1.05 16.07 -13.90
N ILE A 166 -1.78 15.60 -12.88
CA ILE A 166 -3.22 15.89 -12.82
C ILE A 166 -3.36 17.43 -12.94
N PRO A 167 -4.17 17.96 -13.88
CA PRO A 167 -4.15 19.39 -14.19
C PRO A 167 -4.73 20.23 -13.05
N ALA A 168 -4.11 21.39 -12.83
CA ALA A 168 -4.52 22.49 -11.94
C ALA A 168 -4.52 22.16 -10.42
N PRO A 169 -4.34 23.15 -9.54
CA PRO A 169 -3.62 22.96 -8.28
C PRO A 169 -4.31 21.95 -7.36
N VAL A 170 -3.51 21.27 -6.53
CA VAL A 170 -3.94 20.34 -5.45
C VAL A 170 -5.02 20.95 -4.53
N THR A 171 -5.20 22.27 -4.56
CA THR A 171 -6.28 23.01 -3.88
C THR A 171 -7.66 22.84 -4.51
N ALA A 172 -7.76 22.40 -5.77
CA ALA A 172 -9.02 22.17 -6.48
C ALA A 172 -9.72 20.88 -6.06
N TYR A 173 -9.00 19.93 -5.47
CA TYR A 173 -9.57 18.64 -5.05
C TYR A 173 -10.19 18.70 -3.66
N GLN A 174 -11.29 17.97 -3.49
CA GLN A 174 -11.90 17.78 -2.17
C GLN A 174 -10.93 17.01 -1.26
N ARG A 175 -10.87 17.42 0.01
CA ARG A 175 -10.01 16.79 1.02
C ARG A 175 -10.87 16.25 2.14
N VAL A 176 -10.55 15.04 2.59
CA VAL A 176 -11.21 14.39 3.72
C VAL A 176 -10.15 13.72 4.60
N LYS A 177 -10.36 13.68 5.92
CA LYS A 177 -9.50 12.83 6.77
C LYS A 177 -9.75 11.37 6.42
N PHE A 178 -8.70 10.57 6.24
CA PHE A 178 -8.83 9.16 5.84
C PHE A 178 -9.75 8.37 6.77
N ASN A 179 -9.66 8.59 8.07
CA ASN A 179 -10.51 7.92 9.05
C ASN A 179 -12.02 8.24 8.89
N LEU A 180 -12.37 9.47 8.48
CA LEU A 180 -13.75 9.87 8.18
C LEU A 180 -14.25 9.27 6.86
N LEU A 181 -13.37 9.17 5.85
CA LEU A 181 -13.66 8.44 4.62
C LEU A 181 -14.01 6.97 4.94
N CYS A 182 -13.20 6.33 5.78
CA CYS A 182 -13.42 4.96 6.25
C CYS A 182 -14.77 4.80 6.98
N ASP A 183 -15.12 5.73 7.87
CA ASP A 183 -16.44 5.70 8.53
C ASP A 183 -17.60 5.81 7.53
N THR A 184 -17.47 6.67 6.51
CA THR A 184 -18.49 6.83 5.47
C THR A 184 -18.71 5.54 4.70
N ILE A 185 -17.63 4.86 4.33
CA ILE A 185 -17.66 3.58 3.61
C ILE A 185 -18.23 2.46 4.49
N LEU A 186 -17.84 2.40 5.78
CA LEU A 186 -18.36 1.41 6.73
C LEU A 186 -19.86 1.58 7.00
N ASP A 187 -20.35 2.83 7.00
CA ASP A 187 -21.77 3.18 7.08
C ASP A 187 -22.55 2.75 5.81
N GLY A 188 -21.89 2.25 4.76
CA GLY A 188 -22.52 1.85 3.50
C GLY A 188 -22.98 3.02 2.65
N LYS A 189 -22.57 4.25 3.00
CA LYS A 189 -22.83 5.43 2.18
C LYS A 189 -21.87 5.40 0.99
N PRO A 190 -22.32 5.74 -0.22
CA PRO A 190 -21.38 6.02 -1.29
C PRO A 190 -20.42 7.09 -0.75
N ALA A 191 -19.11 6.87 -0.89
CA ALA A 191 -18.18 7.99 -0.81
C ALA A 191 -18.74 9.02 -1.80
N LYS A 192 -19.06 10.24 -1.33
CA LYS A 192 -19.82 11.21 -2.14
C LYS A 192 -18.93 11.71 -3.28
N PHE A 193 -18.82 10.92 -4.35
CA PHE A 193 -18.17 11.29 -5.59
C PHE A 193 -19.07 12.33 -6.26
N HIS A 194 -18.75 13.61 -6.09
CA HIS A 194 -19.38 14.66 -6.90
C HIS A 194 -18.59 14.76 -8.20
N GLY A 195 -18.81 13.80 -9.10
CA GLY A 195 -18.61 13.94 -10.52
C GLY A 195 -19.98 14.01 -11.16
N ARG A 196 -20.25 15.10 -11.85
CA ARG A 196 -21.53 15.44 -12.49
C ARG A 196 -21.90 14.44 -13.58
#